data_AF-A0A349URD6-F1
#
_entry.id   AF-A0A349URD6-F1
#
_cell.length_a   1.000
_cell.length_b   1.000
_cell.length_c   1.000
_cell.angle_alpha   90.00
_cell.angle_beta   90.00
_cell.angle_gamma   90.00
#
_symmetry.space_group_name_H-M   'P 1'
#
loop_
_entity.id
_entity.type
_entity.pdbx_description
1 polymer ?
#
loop_
_entity_poly.entity_id
_entity_poly.type
_entity_poly.pdbx_seq_one_letter_code
_entity_poly.pdbx_strand_id
1 'polypeptide(L)'
;MTELYPTDTELNALSGTSDSGQEVLFPTTGESPYYTSFYKMLYRFLDAARRAGDLRVYKDGDLTFGVRAGKLANGDNTIAYAGATAQALTNNQTNYIYLAVAAGVATLTVNTTGFPNPSATPHIPLATIVTSAGTYLHTAITDYRGQALYRTLNALTAALANEAATFFGATDLSGAEAETLSDGSDADTLHTHHLLSMTVEQSTAGVGAPNVLTAAETGKALTNEGSTATNYHTLPAAAAGLQFAFIRSDASDQIRITAAAGDVIVINAAATKAAGYVESTAQWDVLHLVAVDDVSWVAVSVSGTWTVETS
;
A
#
# COMPACT_ATOMS: atom_id res chain seq x y z
N MET A 1 38.52 6.36 -23.08
CA MET A 1 38.85 7.59 -22.32
C MET A 1 40.28 7.45 -21.83
N THR A 2 41.08 8.50 -21.93
CA THR A 2 42.46 8.51 -21.42
C THR A 2 42.45 9.29 -20.12
N GLU A 3 42.88 8.65 -19.03
CA GLU A 3 43.05 9.31 -17.74
C GLU A 3 44.20 10.34 -17.84
N LEU A 4 43.95 11.56 -17.39
CA LEU A 4 44.97 12.62 -17.32
C LEU A 4 45.64 12.57 -15.96
N TYR A 5 46.96 12.51 -15.94
CA TYR A 5 47.74 12.54 -14.71
C TYR A 5 47.88 13.99 -14.17
N PRO A 6 47.90 14.20 -12.85
CA PRO A 6 48.20 15.50 -12.26
C PRO A 6 49.57 16.02 -12.70
N THR A 7 49.70 17.34 -12.81
CA THR A 7 50.95 18.02 -13.12
C THR A 7 51.92 17.97 -11.94
N ASP A 8 53.23 18.12 -12.20
CA ASP A 8 54.24 18.18 -11.14
C ASP A 8 53.96 19.30 -10.12
N THR A 9 53.42 20.44 -10.56
CA THR A 9 53.02 21.55 -9.68
C THR A 9 51.94 21.13 -8.70
N GLU A 10 50.92 20.39 -9.15
CA GLU A 10 49.83 19.91 -8.30
C GLU A 10 50.33 18.84 -7.32
N LEU A 11 51.20 17.93 -7.75
CA LEU A 11 51.80 16.91 -6.87
C LEU A 11 52.68 17.53 -5.79
N ASN A 12 53.50 18.53 -6.14
CA ASN A 12 54.37 19.20 -5.17
C ASN A 12 53.58 19.97 -4.09
N ALA A 13 52.40 20.48 -4.42
CA ALA A 13 51.52 21.16 -3.46
C ALA A 13 50.96 20.23 -2.37
N LEU A 14 51.00 18.90 -2.57
CA LEU A 14 50.54 17.91 -1.59
C LEU A 14 51.58 17.60 -0.50
N SER A 15 52.83 18.05 -0.65
CA SER A 15 53.91 17.81 0.33
C SER A 15 53.49 18.17 1.76
N GLY A 16 53.62 17.22 2.69
CA GLY A 16 53.32 17.40 4.11
C GLY A 16 51.82 17.36 4.46
N THR A 17 50.95 17.06 3.49
CA THR A 17 49.50 16.88 3.68
C THR A 17 49.12 15.40 3.78
N SER A 18 47.84 15.09 3.96
CA SER A 18 47.31 13.72 3.87
C SER A 18 46.06 13.69 3.00
N ASP A 19 45.85 12.56 2.32
CA ASP A 19 44.57 12.28 1.65
C ASP A 19 43.44 12.22 2.69
N SER A 20 42.32 12.90 2.42
CA SER A 20 41.21 13.04 3.38
C SER A 20 40.30 11.80 3.45
N GLY A 21 40.38 10.90 2.48
CA GLY A 21 39.57 9.67 2.43
C GLY A 21 40.32 8.43 2.94
N GLN A 22 41.64 8.40 2.80
CA GLN A 22 42.49 7.24 3.10
C GLN A 22 43.51 7.52 4.21
N GLU A 23 43.65 8.77 4.66
CA GLU A 23 44.63 9.23 5.66
C GLU A 23 46.09 8.84 5.31
N VAL A 24 46.36 8.62 4.02
CA VAL A 24 47.71 8.36 3.50
C VAL A 24 48.45 9.69 3.43
N LEU A 25 49.61 9.74 4.08
CA LEU A 25 50.39 10.97 4.25
C LEU A 25 51.35 11.15 3.08
N PHE A 26 51.38 12.34 2.51
CA PHE A 26 52.36 12.75 1.50
C PHE A 26 53.63 13.24 2.20
N PRO A 27 54.78 12.55 2.07
CA PRO A 27 56.01 12.95 2.75
C PRO A 27 56.39 14.41 2.44
N THR A 28 56.90 15.12 3.44
CA THR A 28 57.35 16.50 3.26
C THR A 28 58.57 16.55 2.35
N THR A 29 58.56 17.39 1.34
CA THR A 29 59.71 17.60 0.45
C THR A 29 60.93 18.06 1.24
N GLY A 30 62.08 17.40 1.04
CA GLY A 30 63.33 17.73 1.72
C GLY A 30 63.50 17.19 3.14
N GLU A 31 62.56 16.38 3.66
CA GLU A 31 62.66 15.77 4.99
C GLU A 31 63.78 14.71 5.07
N SER A 32 64.52 14.68 6.19
CA SER A 32 65.53 13.67 6.49
C SER A 32 65.31 13.07 7.89
N PRO A 33 65.39 11.74 8.06
CA PRO A 33 65.66 10.73 7.03
C PRO A 33 64.42 10.38 6.19
N TYR A 34 64.50 10.64 4.88
CA TYR A 34 63.42 10.37 3.91
C TYR A 34 62.92 8.92 3.93
N TYR A 35 63.83 7.96 4.12
CA TYR A 35 63.48 6.53 4.11
C TYR A 35 62.44 6.16 5.18
N THR A 36 62.47 6.80 6.36
CA THR A 36 61.53 6.53 7.44
C THR A 36 60.12 7.01 7.08
N SER A 37 60.01 8.21 6.52
CA SER A 37 58.73 8.75 6.04
C SER A 37 58.17 7.93 4.87
N PHE A 38 59.02 7.47 3.96
CA PHE A 38 58.64 6.59 2.86
C PHE A 38 58.13 5.22 3.35
N TYR A 39 58.80 4.58 4.31
CA TYR A 39 58.34 3.30 4.87
C TYR A 39 57.00 3.42 5.60
N LYS A 40 56.76 4.52 6.30
CA LYS A 40 55.45 4.78 6.94
C LYS A 40 54.33 4.94 5.90
N MET A 41 54.60 5.67 4.81
CA MET A 41 53.66 5.81 3.70
C MET A 41 53.37 4.45 3.05
N LEU A 42 54.41 3.68 2.72
CA LEU A 42 54.27 2.35 2.13
C LEU A 42 53.47 1.40 3.05
N TYR A 43 53.74 1.43 4.35
CA TYR A 43 52.99 0.64 5.32
C TYR A 43 51.49 0.98 5.29
N ARG A 44 51.13 2.28 5.35
CA ARG A 44 49.71 2.72 5.30
C ARG A 44 49.06 2.37 3.98
N PHE A 45 49.77 2.57 2.86
CA PHE A 45 49.28 2.22 1.54
C PHE A 45 48.99 0.71 1.44
N LEU A 46 49.91 -0.14 1.90
CA LEU A 46 49.72 -1.59 1.92
C LEU A 46 48.60 -2.03 2.85
N ASP A 47 48.38 -1.32 3.97
CA ASP A 47 47.28 -1.59 4.90
C ASP A 47 45.93 -1.27 4.25
N ALA A 48 45.79 -0.09 3.64
CA ALA A 48 44.60 0.32 2.89
C ALA A 48 44.33 -0.61 1.69
N ALA A 49 45.37 -0.98 0.96
CA ALA A 49 45.27 -1.88 -0.20
C ALA A 49 45.10 -3.36 0.19
N ARG A 50 45.26 -3.74 1.46
CA ARG A 50 45.26 -5.16 1.88
C ARG A 50 43.96 -5.86 1.47
N ARG A 51 42.81 -5.20 1.66
CA ARG A 51 41.50 -5.74 1.25
C ARG A 51 41.36 -5.88 -0.26
N ALA A 52 41.95 -4.98 -1.05
CA ALA A 52 41.98 -5.12 -2.51
C ALA A 52 42.86 -6.30 -2.97
N GLY A 53 43.74 -6.80 -2.11
CA GLY A 53 44.55 -7.98 -2.33
C GLY A 53 43.87 -9.32 -1.99
N ASP A 54 42.76 -9.31 -1.25
CA ASP A 54 42.06 -10.52 -0.84
C ASP A 54 41.55 -11.29 -2.07
N LEU A 55 41.67 -12.62 -2.04
CA LEU A 55 41.25 -13.53 -3.12
C LEU A 55 41.91 -13.26 -4.48
N ARG A 56 42.98 -12.44 -4.53
CA ARG A 56 43.68 -12.12 -5.78
C ARG A 56 44.34 -13.37 -6.35
N VAL A 57 44.12 -13.60 -7.65
CA VAL A 57 44.80 -14.60 -8.46
C VAL A 57 46.19 -14.10 -8.88
N TYR A 58 47.21 -14.94 -8.77
CA TYR A 58 48.58 -14.62 -9.16
C TYR A 58 49.28 -15.80 -9.83
N LYS A 59 50.29 -15.52 -10.66
CA LYS A 59 51.13 -16.55 -11.29
C LYS A 59 52.10 -17.13 -10.28
N ASP A 60 52.14 -18.46 -10.17
CA ASP A 60 53.09 -19.19 -9.31
C ASP A 60 53.83 -20.34 -10.01
N GLY A 61 53.56 -20.57 -11.30
CA GLY A 61 54.30 -21.48 -12.18
C GLY A 61 53.89 -21.31 -13.65
N ASP A 62 54.37 -22.17 -14.54
CA ASP A 62 54.10 -22.06 -15.98
C ASP A 62 52.66 -22.43 -16.36
N LEU A 63 52.13 -23.50 -15.79
CA LEU A 63 50.71 -23.89 -15.91
C LEU A 63 50.06 -24.02 -14.53
N THR A 64 50.52 -23.20 -13.58
CA THR A 64 49.92 -23.13 -12.25
C THR A 64 49.70 -21.71 -11.80
N PHE A 65 48.68 -21.53 -10.95
CA PHE A 65 48.39 -20.28 -10.29
C PHE A 65 48.16 -20.46 -8.79
N GLY A 66 48.25 -19.33 -8.08
CA GLY A 66 47.85 -19.22 -6.69
C GLY A 66 46.72 -18.22 -6.51
N VAL A 67 46.02 -18.34 -5.38
CA VAL A 67 44.98 -17.42 -4.92
C VAL A 67 45.29 -17.04 -3.49
N ARG A 68 45.31 -15.73 -3.21
CA ARG A 68 45.53 -15.25 -1.83
C ARG A 68 44.36 -15.61 -0.92
N ALA A 69 44.64 -15.75 0.37
CA ALA A 69 43.61 -15.84 1.38
C ALA A 69 42.68 -14.61 1.33
N GLY A 70 41.48 -14.75 1.86
CA GLY A 70 40.51 -13.66 1.92
C GLY A 70 39.20 -14.09 2.54
N LYS A 71 38.24 -13.17 2.57
CA LYS A 71 36.88 -13.44 3.03
C LYS A 71 35.88 -13.11 1.95
N LEU A 72 34.77 -13.84 1.93
CA LEU A 72 33.64 -13.57 1.06
C LEU A 72 32.33 -13.63 1.83
N ALA A 73 31.33 -12.88 1.35
CA ALA A 73 29.97 -12.94 1.84
C ALA A 73 29.14 -13.95 1.03
N ASN A 74 28.40 -14.81 1.72
CA ASN A 74 27.37 -15.65 1.12
C ASN A 74 26.16 -15.73 2.05
N GLY A 75 25.03 -15.13 1.66
CA GLY A 75 23.94 -14.96 2.61
C GLY A 75 24.31 -13.95 3.69
N ASP A 76 23.96 -14.29 4.92
CA ASP A 76 24.40 -13.60 6.15
C ASP A 76 25.75 -14.10 6.67
N ASN A 77 26.35 -15.09 5.99
CA ASN A 77 27.57 -15.72 6.45
C ASN A 77 28.80 -15.09 5.81
N THR A 78 29.82 -14.84 6.62
CA THR A 78 31.17 -14.53 6.16
C THR A 78 31.99 -15.81 6.12
N ILE A 79 32.47 -16.20 4.95
CA ILE A 79 33.26 -17.41 4.74
C ILE A 79 34.72 -17.00 4.53
N ALA A 80 35.63 -17.57 5.32
CA ALA A 80 37.06 -17.40 5.13
C ALA A 80 37.60 -18.43 4.13
N TYR A 81 38.42 -17.98 3.19
CA TYR A 81 39.14 -18.82 2.25
C TYR A 81 40.64 -18.71 2.57
N ALA A 82 41.30 -19.85 2.78
CA ALA A 82 42.69 -19.91 3.25
C ALA A 82 43.73 -19.54 2.17
N GLY A 83 43.31 -19.46 0.91
CA GLY A 83 44.22 -19.36 -0.23
C GLY A 83 44.59 -20.73 -0.80
N ALA A 84 45.23 -20.73 -1.97
CA ALA A 84 45.78 -21.93 -2.61
C ALA A 84 47.01 -21.57 -3.45
N THR A 85 47.86 -22.56 -3.69
CA THR A 85 49.04 -22.47 -4.58
C THR A 85 49.09 -23.68 -5.49
N ALA A 86 49.92 -23.60 -6.53
CA ALA A 86 50.21 -24.67 -7.48
C ALA A 86 48.96 -25.28 -8.12
N GLN A 87 47.92 -24.48 -8.33
CA GLN A 87 46.65 -24.93 -8.90
C GLN A 87 46.79 -25.07 -10.40
N ALA A 88 46.51 -26.27 -10.93
CA ALA A 88 46.74 -26.57 -12.33
C ALA A 88 45.83 -25.76 -13.26
N LEU A 89 46.40 -25.33 -14.39
CA LEU A 89 45.71 -24.75 -15.53
C LEU A 89 45.73 -25.74 -16.67
N THR A 90 44.68 -25.73 -17.48
CA THR A 90 44.72 -26.46 -18.74
C THR A 90 45.37 -25.58 -19.80
N ASN A 91 46.33 -26.15 -20.52
CA ASN A 91 47.12 -25.48 -21.55
C ASN A 91 46.27 -25.14 -22.79
N ASN A 92 46.70 -24.11 -23.53
CA ASN A 92 46.15 -23.66 -24.81
C ASN A 92 44.65 -23.31 -24.77
N GLN A 93 44.16 -22.78 -23.65
CA GLN A 93 42.78 -22.31 -23.53
C GLN A 93 42.60 -21.28 -22.40
N THR A 94 41.40 -20.71 -22.34
CA THR A 94 40.95 -19.85 -21.25
C THR A 94 40.50 -20.69 -20.07
N ASN A 95 41.05 -20.40 -18.90
CA ASN A 95 40.69 -21.01 -17.63
C ASN A 95 39.89 -19.98 -16.81
N TYR A 96 38.72 -20.36 -16.33
CA TYR A 96 37.79 -19.56 -15.54
C TYR A 96 37.91 -19.98 -14.08
N ILE A 97 38.38 -19.08 -13.23
CA ILE A 97 38.73 -19.36 -11.84
C ILE A 97 37.71 -18.72 -10.93
N TYR A 98 37.06 -19.51 -10.09
CA TYR A 98 36.02 -19.03 -9.19
C TYR A 98 35.99 -19.81 -7.87
N LEU A 99 35.39 -19.21 -6.85
CA LEU A 99 35.05 -19.91 -5.60
C LEU A 99 33.59 -20.34 -5.68
N ALA A 100 33.35 -21.65 -5.69
CA ALA A 100 32.02 -22.21 -5.50
C ALA A 100 31.75 -22.30 -3.99
N VAL A 101 30.54 -21.97 -3.56
CA VAL A 101 30.17 -22.06 -2.15
C VAL A 101 29.09 -23.11 -1.97
N ALA A 102 29.41 -24.17 -1.22
CA ALA A 102 28.48 -25.24 -0.87
C ALA A 102 28.59 -25.53 0.63
N ALA A 103 27.46 -25.64 1.32
CA ALA A 103 27.38 -25.92 2.76
C ALA A 103 28.30 -25.03 3.63
N GLY A 104 28.45 -23.75 3.29
CA GLY A 104 29.26 -22.79 4.04
C GLY A 104 30.77 -22.87 3.79
N VAL A 105 31.22 -23.71 2.85
CA VAL A 105 32.64 -23.87 2.50
C VAL A 105 32.89 -23.31 1.10
N ALA A 106 33.92 -22.46 0.97
CA ALA A 106 34.38 -21.95 -0.31
C ALA A 106 35.42 -22.89 -0.92
N THR A 107 35.14 -23.41 -2.10
CA THR A 107 36.01 -24.34 -2.85
C THR A 107 36.49 -23.68 -4.13
N LEU A 108 37.81 -23.66 -4.34
CA LEU A 108 38.38 -23.14 -5.58
C LEU A 108 38.11 -24.11 -6.73
N THR A 109 37.59 -23.57 -7.83
CA THR A 109 37.28 -24.32 -9.04
C THR A 109 37.89 -23.65 -10.26
N VAL A 110 38.38 -24.48 -11.18
CA VAL A 110 38.86 -24.07 -12.50
C VAL A 110 37.97 -24.73 -13.54
N ASN A 111 37.35 -23.92 -14.39
CA ASN A 111 36.57 -24.40 -15.53
C ASN A 111 37.17 -23.88 -16.84
N THR A 112 36.84 -24.49 -17.96
CA THR A 112 37.41 -24.18 -19.28
C THR A 112 36.33 -23.78 -20.28
N THR A 113 35.05 -23.91 -19.88
CA THR A 113 33.89 -23.58 -20.72
C THR A 113 33.21 -22.26 -20.34
N GLY A 114 33.54 -21.67 -19.19
CA GLY A 114 32.97 -20.41 -18.70
C GLY A 114 32.80 -20.35 -17.18
N PHE A 115 32.36 -19.20 -16.67
CA PHE A 115 31.78 -19.14 -15.32
C PHE A 115 30.40 -19.82 -15.33
N PRO A 116 30.03 -20.58 -14.27
CA PRO A 116 28.72 -21.22 -14.22
C PRO A 116 27.60 -20.18 -14.12
N ASN A 117 26.35 -20.58 -14.41
CA ASN A 117 25.21 -19.69 -14.21
C ASN A 117 25.05 -19.44 -12.69
N PRO A 118 25.06 -18.17 -12.22
CA PRO A 118 24.96 -17.86 -10.79
C PRO A 118 23.65 -18.32 -10.14
N SER A 119 22.57 -18.50 -10.92
CA SER A 119 21.29 -19.05 -10.44
C SER A 119 21.33 -20.56 -10.21
N ALA A 120 22.22 -21.28 -10.90
CA ALA A 120 22.37 -22.73 -10.76
C ALA A 120 23.49 -23.10 -9.78
N THR A 121 24.57 -22.31 -9.74
CA THR A 121 25.71 -22.54 -8.87
C THR A 121 26.21 -21.21 -8.32
N PRO A 122 25.82 -20.84 -7.09
CA PRO A 122 26.34 -19.65 -6.43
C PRO A 122 27.87 -19.69 -6.35
N HIS A 123 28.52 -18.69 -6.93
CA HIS A 123 29.97 -18.62 -7.01
C HIS A 123 30.45 -17.17 -7.02
N ILE A 124 31.76 -16.99 -6.77
CA ILE A 124 32.45 -15.71 -6.87
C ILE A 124 33.49 -15.83 -7.98
N PRO A 125 33.31 -15.14 -9.13
CA PRO A 125 34.31 -15.13 -10.17
C PRO A 125 35.57 -14.38 -9.68
N LEU A 126 36.73 -15.00 -9.83
CA LEU A 126 38.01 -14.42 -9.41
C LEU A 126 38.79 -13.87 -10.60
N ALA A 127 39.04 -14.70 -11.61
CA ALA A 127 39.82 -14.31 -12.78
C ALA A 127 39.57 -15.22 -13.98
N THR A 128 40.02 -14.79 -15.14
CA THR A 128 40.35 -15.69 -16.25
C THR A 128 41.85 -15.69 -16.51
N ILE A 129 42.39 -16.83 -16.96
CA ILE A 129 43.77 -16.97 -17.41
C ILE A 129 43.80 -17.64 -18.77
N VAL A 130 44.32 -16.94 -19.78
CA VAL A 130 44.58 -17.52 -21.10
C VAL A 130 45.99 -18.10 -21.11
N THR A 131 46.10 -19.41 -21.36
CA THR A 131 47.39 -20.10 -21.48
C THR A 131 47.70 -20.41 -22.94
N SER A 132 48.98 -20.44 -23.29
CA SER A 132 49.44 -20.85 -24.61
C SER A 132 50.86 -21.42 -24.56
N ALA A 133 51.15 -22.41 -25.40
CA ALA A 133 52.48 -23.00 -25.55
C ALA A 133 53.12 -23.48 -24.22
N GLY A 134 52.29 -23.94 -23.27
CA GLY A 134 52.77 -24.48 -22.00
C GLY A 134 53.11 -23.43 -20.95
N THR A 135 52.77 -22.16 -21.16
CA THR A 135 52.95 -21.09 -20.16
C THR A 135 51.86 -20.01 -20.28
N TYR A 136 51.97 -18.96 -19.47
CA TYR A 136 51.22 -17.71 -19.60
C TYR A 136 51.97 -16.52 -19.00
N LEU A 137 51.64 -15.31 -19.44
CA LEU A 137 52.20 -14.07 -18.90
C LEU A 137 51.35 -13.54 -17.75
N HIS A 138 51.92 -12.72 -16.86
CA HIS A 138 51.15 -12.09 -15.78
C HIS A 138 49.99 -11.22 -16.29
N THR A 139 50.14 -10.65 -17.50
CA THR A 139 49.10 -9.86 -18.19
C THR A 139 47.95 -10.70 -18.73
N ALA A 140 48.10 -12.03 -18.80
CA ALA A 140 47.04 -12.93 -19.22
C ALA A 140 46.02 -13.21 -18.11
N ILE A 141 46.27 -12.75 -16.88
CA ILE A 141 45.31 -12.78 -15.78
C ILE A 141 44.37 -11.58 -15.93
N THR A 142 43.12 -11.84 -16.28
CA THR A 142 42.07 -10.82 -16.25
C THR A 142 41.34 -10.93 -14.92
N ASP A 143 41.30 -9.86 -14.12
CA ASP A 143 40.65 -9.84 -12.82
C ASP A 143 39.12 -9.68 -12.96
N TYR A 144 38.36 -10.59 -12.35
CA TYR A 144 36.89 -10.57 -12.36
C TYR A 144 36.29 -10.32 -10.96
N ARG A 145 37.11 -10.11 -9.92
CA ARG A 145 36.64 -9.89 -8.54
C ARG A 145 35.72 -8.68 -8.41
N GLY A 146 35.88 -7.67 -9.27
CA GLY A 146 35.01 -6.50 -9.35
C GLY A 146 33.55 -6.83 -9.67
N GLN A 147 33.27 -7.95 -10.35
CA GLN A 147 31.89 -8.38 -10.64
C GLN A 147 31.14 -8.85 -9.39
N ALA A 148 31.87 -9.26 -8.34
CA ALA A 148 31.29 -9.70 -7.08
C ALA A 148 31.20 -8.57 -6.02
N LEU A 149 31.79 -7.41 -6.29
CA LEU A 149 31.86 -6.28 -5.34
C LEU A 149 30.54 -5.51 -5.20
N TYR A 150 29.62 -5.67 -6.16
CA TYR A 150 28.28 -5.08 -6.14
C TYR A 150 27.22 -6.18 -6.22
N ARG A 151 27.02 -6.91 -5.11
CA ARG A 151 25.75 -7.58 -4.88
C ARG A 151 25.10 -6.91 -3.68
N THR A 152 24.03 -6.17 -3.94
CA THR A 152 23.19 -5.56 -2.92
C THR A 152 22.80 -6.62 -1.88
N LEU A 153 22.85 -6.20 -0.62
CA LEU A 153 22.44 -6.94 0.57
C LEU A 153 21.10 -7.65 0.33
N ASN A 154 21.16 -8.93 0.01
CA ASN A 154 20.45 -10.08 0.58
C ASN A 154 19.12 -9.92 1.36
N ALA A 155 18.29 -8.94 1.07
CA ALA A 155 16.89 -8.96 1.52
C ALA A 155 15.94 -9.47 0.43
N LEU A 156 16.25 -9.25 -0.86
CA LEU A 156 15.44 -9.77 -1.94
C LEU A 156 16.00 -11.10 -2.44
N THR A 157 15.50 -12.20 -1.86
CA THR A 157 15.61 -13.51 -2.51
C THR A 157 14.92 -13.43 -3.89
N ALA A 158 15.26 -14.31 -4.84
CA ALA A 158 14.51 -14.36 -6.10
C ALA A 158 13.01 -14.59 -5.86
N ALA A 159 12.66 -15.28 -4.78
CA ALA A 159 11.28 -15.41 -4.31
C ALA A 159 10.70 -14.08 -3.85
N LEU A 160 11.37 -13.31 -2.97
CA LEU A 160 10.90 -11.97 -2.56
C LEU A 160 10.88 -10.97 -3.71
N ALA A 161 11.79 -11.09 -4.68
CA ALA A 161 11.81 -10.24 -5.88
C ALA A 161 10.67 -10.59 -6.82
N ASN A 162 10.36 -11.88 -7.00
CA ASN A 162 9.19 -12.32 -7.74
C ASN A 162 7.92 -11.97 -6.98
N GLU A 163 7.88 -12.07 -5.66
CA GLU A 163 6.73 -11.74 -4.82
C GLU A 163 6.50 -10.23 -4.80
N ALA A 164 7.54 -9.41 -4.68
CA ALA A 164 7.47 -7.95 -4.83
C ALA A 164 7.12 -7.55 -6.26
N ALA A 165 7.70 -8.17 -7.29
CA ALA A 165 7.33 -7.91 -8.69
C ALA A 165 5.92 -8.41 -9.01
N THR A 166 5.43 -9.44 -8.31
CA THR A 166 4.05 -9.90 -8.41
C THR A 166 3.12 -8.93 -7.68
N PHE A 167 3.52 -8.45 -6.50
CA PHE A 167 2.76 -7.48 -5.70
C PHE A 167 2.67 -6.11 -6.38
N PHE A 168 3.80 -5.59 -6.87
CA PHE A 168 3.90 -4.34 -7.63
C PHE A 168 3.61 -4.50 -9.13
N GLY A 169 3.48 -5.73 -9.64
CA GLY A 169 3.01 -6.02 -11.00
C GLY A 169 1.51 -6.23 -11.04
N ALA A 170 0.91 -6.69 -9.93
CA ALA A 170 -0.52 -6.73 -9.68
C ALA A 170 -1.11 -5.36 -9.30
N THR A 171 -0.33 -4.26 -9.39
CA THR A 171 -0.88 -2.89 -9.29
C THR A 171 -1.64 -2.45 -10.54
N ASP A 172 -1.97 -3.36 -11.44
CA ASP A 172 -3.18 -3.21 -12.26
C ASP A 172 -4.39 -3.65 -11.43
N LEU A 173 -4.50 -3.12 -10.19
CA LEU A 173 -5.75 -3.13 -9.46
C LEU A 173 -6.61 -2.15 -10.26
N SER A 174 -7.42 -2.70 -11.15
CA SER A 174 -8.31 -1.88 -11.97
C SER A 174 -9.17 -1.04 -11.03
N GLY A 175 -9.64 0.13 -11.47
CA GLY A 175 -10.56 0.94 -10.68
C GLY A 175 -11.75 0.11 -10.16
N ALA A 176 -12.16 -0.95 -10.87
CA ALA A 176 -13.20 -1.88 -10.42
C ALA A 176 -12.78 -2.75 -9.22
N GLU A 177 -11.55 -3.25 -9.19
CA GLU A 177 -11.03 -4.06 -8.07
C GLU A 177 -10.74 -3.21 -6.82
N ALA A 178 -10.53 -1.90 -6.98
CA ALA A 178 -10.42 -0.97 -5.85
C ALA A 178 -11.74 -0.75 -5.11
N GLU A 179 -12.87 -0.88 -5.81
CA GLU A 179 -14.21 -0.68 -5.26
C GLU A 179 -14.83 -1.97 -4.70
N THR A 180 -14.21 -3.13 -4.96
CA THR A 180 -14.72 -4.42 -4.47
C THR A 180 -13.94 -4.86 -3.22
N LEU A 181 -14.61 -4.94 -2.07
CA LEU A 181 -14.02 -5.43 -0.83
C LEU A 181 -13.72 -6.94 -0.91
N SER A 182 -12.87 -7.42 0.00
CA SER A 182 -12.37 -8.80 0.01
C SER A 182 -13.46 -9.88 0.17
N ASP A 183 -14.66 -9.49 0.62
CA ASP A 183 -15.84 -10.33 0.75
C ASP A 183 -16.76 -10.29 -0.49
N GLY A 184 -16.39 -9.54 -1.53
CA GLY A 184 -17.16 -9.37 -2.76
C GLY A 184 -18.27 -8.32 -2.68
N SER A 185 -18.37 -7.57 -1.57
CA SER A 185 -19.26 -6.42 -1.49
C SER A 185 -18.67 -5.19 -2.18
N ASP A 186 -19.54 -4.38 -2.78
CA ASP A 186 -19.16 -3.08 -3.36
C ASP A 186 -19.25 -2.03 -2.26
N ALA A 187 -18.22 -1.19 -2.09
CA ALA A 187 -18.24 -0.09 -1.13
C ALA A 187 -19.50 0.80 -1.30
N ASP A 188 -20.02 0.92 -2.51
CA ASP A 188 -21.23 1.70 -2.80
C ASP A 188 -22.51 1.05 -2.22
N THR A 189 -22.54 -0.28 -2.12
CA THR A 189 -23.66 -1.00 -1.47
C THR A 189 -23.66 -0.89 0.06
N LEU A 190 -22.52 -0.54 0.68
CA LEU A 190 -22.42 -0.33 2.12
C LEU A 190 -22.80 1.10 2.53
N HIS A 191 -22.70 2.06 1.61
CA HIS A 191 -23.01 3.48 1.81
C HIS A 191 -24.31 3.91 1.12
N THR A 192 -25.40 3.14 1.26
CA THR A 192 -26.70 3.59 0.75
C THR A 192 -27.26 4.71 1.63
N HIS A 193 -27.11 5.96 1.19
CA HIS A 193 -27.86 7.08 1.73
C HIS A 193 -29.29 7.01 1.19
N HIS A 194 -30.18 6.33 1.91
CA HIS A 194 -31.60 6.47 1.64
C HIS A 194 -31.97 7.92 1.94
N LEU A 195 -32.14 8.73 0.90
CA LEU A 195 -32.70 10.08 1.07
C LEU A 195 -34.09 9.87 1.69
N LEU A 196 -34.21 10.20 2.96
CA LEU A 196 -35.49 10.29 3.66
C LEU A 196 -36.18 11.56 3.15
N SER A 197 -36.71 11.49 1.92
CA SER A 197 -37.55 12.55 1.38
C SER A 197 -39.01 12.24 1.69
N MET A 198 -39.72 13.24 2.23
CA MET A 198 -41.15 13.20 2.44
C MET A 198 -41.80 14.09 1.37
N THR A 199 -42.68 13.52 0.55
CA THR A 199 -43.43 14.30 -0.44
C THR A 199 -44.52 15.10 0.27
N VAL A 200 -44.56 16.41 0.02
CA VAL A 200 -45.61 17.30 0.54
C VAL A 200 -46.70 17.45 -0.52
N GLU A 201 -47.96 17.22 -0.14
CA GLU A 201 -49.13 17.31 -1.00
C GLU A 201 -50.20 18.19 -0.36
N GLN A 202 -50.76 19.09 -1.17
CA GLN A 202 -51.86 19.97 -0.76
C GLN A 202 -53.19 19.31 -1.08
N SER A 203 -54.18 19.46 -0.20
CA SER A 203 -55.52 18.91 -0.40
C SER A 203 -56.58 19.94 -0.03
N THR A 204 -57.58 20.08 -0.90
CA THR A 204 -58.78 20.92 -0.69
C THR A 204 -60.06 20.09 -0.54
N ALA A 205 -59.91 18.77 -0.31
CA ALA A 205 -61.02 17.83 -0.20
C ALA A 205 -61.97 18.19 0.96
N GLY A 206 -63.24 18.41 0.65
CA GLY A 206 -64.30 18.74 1.62
C GLY A 206 -65.10 17.52 2.07
N VAL A 207 -66.09 17.73 2.94
CA VAL A 207 -66.89 16.64 3.56
C VAL A 207 -67.64 15.75 2.56
N GLY A 208 -68.04 16.30 1.41
CA GLY A 208 -68.77 15.55 0.37
C GLY A 208 -67.88 14.64 -0.48
N ALA A 209 -66.57 14.85 -0.44
CA ALA A 209 -65.57 14.04 -1.12
C ALA A 209 -64.23 14.13 -0.36
N PRO A 210 -64.09 13.45 0.79
CA PRO A 210 -62.84 13.45 1.56
C PRO A 210 -61.68 12.87 0.75
N ASN A 211 -60.45 13.30 1.07
CA ASN A 211 -59.26 12.70 0.52
C ASN A 211 -59.03 11.32 1.17
N VAL A 212 -59.30 10.25 0.44
CA VAL A 212 -59.14 8.87 0.91
C VAL A 212 -57.72 8.42 0.61
N LEU A 213 -56.90 8.33 1.64
CA LEU A 213 -55.50 7.94 1.54
C LEU A 213 -55.38 6.42 1.41
N THR A 214 -54.37 5.97 0.67
CA THR A 214 -54.07 4.56 0.45
C THR A 214 -52.74 4.16 1.10
N ALA A 215 -52.54 2.87 1.37
CA ALA A 215 -51.29 2.37 1.95
C ALA A 215 -50.04 2.68 1.08
N ALA A 216 -50.22 2.81 -0.24
CA ALA A 216 -49.15 3.15 -1.18
C ALA A 216 -48.64 4.60 -1.02
N GLU A 217 -49.37 5.43 -0.29
CA GLU A 217 -49.05 6.85 -0.05
C GLU A 217 -48.35 7.08 1.29
N THR A 218 -47.99 6.01 2.00
CA THR A 218 -47.23 6.08 3.24
C THR A 218 -45.96 6.94 3.07
N GLY A 219 -45.65 7.77 4.07
CA GLY A 219 -44.53 8.70 4.05
C GLY A 219 -44.82 10.07 3.41
N LYS A 220 -46.07 10.38 3.07
CA LYS A 220 -46.48 11.73 2.62
C LYS A 220 -46.75 12.68 3.80
N ALA A 221 -46.53 13.97 3.55
CA ALA A 221 -47.05 15.07 4.36
C ALA A 221 -48.21 15.77 3.64
N LEU A 222 -49.37 15.87 4.29
CA LEU A 222 -50.58 16.45 3.73
C LEU A 222 -50.84 17.82 4.37
N THR A 223 -51.22 18.81 3.56
CA THR A 223 -51.58 20.15 4.04
C THR A 223 -52.95 20.61 3.55
N ASN A 224 -53.58 21.50 4.32
CA ASN A 224 -54.86 22.13 3.96
C ASN A 224 -54.69 23.42 3.11
N GLU A 225 -53.51 23.63 2.52
CA GLU A 225 -53.22 24.84 1.75
C GLU A 225 -54.22 25.06 0.63
N GLY A 226 -54.80 26.26 0.55
CA GLY A 226 -55.77 26.62 -0.48
C GLY A 226 -57.16 26.03 -0.28
N SER A 227 -57.40 25.32 0.83
CA SER A 227 -58.76 24.97 1.24
C SER A 227 -59.53 26.23 1.63
N THR A 228 -60.83 26.26 1.37
CA THR A 228 -61.74 27.36 1.78
C THR A 228 -62.86 26.88 2.71
N ALA A 229 -62.75 25.62 3.14
CA ALA A 229 -63.59 24.95 4.12
C ALA A 229 -62.73 23.93 4.89
N THR A 230 -63.28 23.29 5.93
CA THR A 230 -62.61 22.16 6.59
C THR A 230 -62.15 21.13 5.55
N ASN A 231 -60.86 20.81 5.58
CA ASN A 231 -60.26 19.80 4.73
C ASN A 231 -60.29 18.44 5.43
N TYR A 232 -60.81 17.42 4.75
CA TYR A 232 -61.07 16.09 5.28
C TYR A 232 -60.12 15.06 4.65
N HIS A 233 -59.45 14.29 5.50
CA HIS A 233 -58.67 13.11 5.13
C HIS A 233 -59.25 11.87 5.80
N THR A 234 -59.24 10.74 5.08
CA THR A 234 -59.53 9.41 5.63
C THR A 234 -58.28 8.56 5.51
N LEU A 235 -57.79 8.04 6.63
CA LEU A 235 -56.64 7.13 6.66
C LEU A 235 -56.99 5.80 5.99
N PRO A 236 -56.01 5.07 5.42
CA PRO A 236 -56.22 3.68 5.05
C PRO A 236 -56.46 2.83 6.31
N ALA A 237 -56.93 1.60 6.11
CA ALA A 237 -56.95 0.59 7.18
C ALA A 237 -55.55 0.50 7.81
N ALA A 238 -55.49 0.52 9.14
CA ALA A 238 -54.26 0.43 9.90
C ALA A 238 -53.52 -0.88 9.54
N ALA A 239 -52.22 -0.75 9.32
CA ALA A 239 -51.31 -1.87 9.14
C ALA A 239 -49.92 -1.41 9.60
N ALA A 240 -49.22 -2.26 10.35
CA ALA A 240 -47.96 -1.89 10.97
C ALA A 240 -46.95 -1.29 9.95
N GLY A 241 -46.41 -0.11 10.27
CA GLY A 241 -45.39 0.58 9.46
C GLY A 241 -45.91 1.62 8.47
N LEU A 242 -47.24 1.77 8.32
CA LEU A 242 -47.79 2.92 7.60
C LEU A 242 -47.60 4.21 8.39
N GLN A 243 -47.30 5.31 7.71
CA GLN A 243 -47.09 6.61 8.34
C GLN A 243 -47.58 7.78 7.48
N PHE A 244 -48.12 8.81 8.12
CA PHE A 244 -48.57 10.04 7.46
C PHE A 244 -48.32 11.24 8.36
N ALA A 245 -47.89 12.36 7.75
CA ALA A 245 -47.82 13.64 8.43
C ALA A 245 -48.94 14.56 7.94
N PHE A 246 -49.52 15.34 8.86
CA PHE A 246 -50.56 16.31 8.58
C PHE A 246 -50.12 17.66 9.14
N ILE A 247 -50.21 18.70 8.33
CA ILE A 247 -49.79 20.06 8.68
C ILE A 247 -50.92 21.00 8.33
N ARG A 248 -51.42 21.73 9.33
CA ARG A 248 -52.37 22.82 9.07
C ARG A 248 -51.61 24.08 8.64
N SER A 249 -51.35 24.26 7.35
CA SER A 249 -50.62 25.43 6.84
C SER A 249 -51.53 26.65 6.65
N ASP A 250 -52.81 26.46 6.33
CA ASP A 250 -53.75 27.55 6.12
C ASP A 250 -54.52 27.91 7.40
N ALA A 251 -54.58 29.20 7.73
CA ALA A 251 -55.21 29.72 8.94
C ALA A 251 -56.74 29.78 8.85
N SER A 252 -57.32 29.88 7.65
CA SER A 252 -58.76 30.08 7.48
C SER A 252 -59.59 28.84 7.80
N ASP A 253 -59.01 27.65 7.66
CA ASP A 253 -59.78 26.41 7.58
C ASP A 253 -59.21 25.28 8.41
N GLN A 254 -60.06 24.37 8.88
CA GLN A 254 -59.65 23.26 9.74
C GLN A 254 -59.09 22.09 8.92
N ILE A 255 -58.28 21.23 9.56
CA ILE A 255 -57.92 19.93 9.00
C ILE A 255 -58.50 18.84 9.91
N ARG A 256 -59.17 17.85 9.32
CA ARG A 256 -59.76 16.71 10.02
C ARG A 256 -59.27 15.40 9.41
N ILE A 257 -58.81 14.50 10.27
CA ILE A 257 -58.29 13.18 9.90
C ILE A 257 -59.19 12.14 10.54
N THR A 258 -59.78 11.28 9.71
CA THR A 258 -60.71 10.22 10.14
C THR A 258 -60.04 8.86 10.01
N ALA A 259 -60.18 8.01 11.02
CA ALA A 259 -59.72 6.63 10.98
C ALA A 259 -60.58 5.80 10.00
N ALA A 260 -60.02 4.72 9.44
CA ALA A 260 -60.84 3.78 8.69
C ALA A 260 -61.83 3.02 9.62
N ALA A 261 -62.76 2.30 9.01
CA ALA A 261 -63.75 1.53 9.76
C ALA A 261 -63.08 0.45 10.64
N GLY A 262 -63.32 0.53 11.95
CA GLY A 262 -62.73 -0.39 12.94
C GLY A 262 -61.45 0.13 13.59
N ASP A 263 -60.84 1.17 13.03
CA ASP A 263 -59.57 1.72 13.51
C ASP A 263 -59.77 2.90 14.45
N VAL A 264 -58.75 3.17 15.26
CA VAL A 264 -58.70 4.32 16.18
C VAL A 264 -57.43 5.17 15.94
N ILE A 265 -57.52 6.46 16.26
CA ILE A 265 -56.36 7.37 16.33
C ILE A 265 -56.08 7.69 17.79
N VAL A 266 -54.83 7.50 18.22
CA VAL A 266 -54.37 7.72 19.60
C VAL A 266 -53.43 8.92 19.65
N ILE A 267 -53.85 9.97 20.37
CA ILE A 267 -53.07 11.18 20.63
C ILE A 267 -52.99 11.38 22.14
N ASN A 268 -51.78 11.48 22.71
CA ASN A 268 -51.56 11.74 24.15
C ASN A 268 -52.39 10.83 25.08
N ALA A 269 -52.44 9.53 24.79
CA ALA A 269 -53.22 8.50 25.49
C ALA A 269 -54.76 8.62 25.38
N ALA A 270 -55.29 9.56 24.62
CA ALA A 270 -56.70 9.59 24.23
C ALA A 270 -56.86 8.91 22.86
N ALA A 271 -57.73 7.90 22.79
CA ALA A 271 -58.11 7.24 21.55
C ALA A 271 -59.43 7.80 21.04
N THR A 272 -59.56 7.95 19.72
CA THR A 272 -60.87 8.16 19.11
C THR A 272 -61.77 6.93 19.30
N LYS A 273 -63.08 7.09 19.11
CA LYS A 273 -63.92 5.92 18.78
C LYS A 273 -63.48 5.28 17.46
N ALA A 274 -63.95 4.06 17.19
CA ALA A 274 -63.73 3.40 15.91
C ALA A 274 -64.31 4.25 14.76
N ALA A 275 -63.53 4.44 13.68
CA ALA A 275 -63.86 5.38 12.60
C ALA A 275 -64.05 6.85 13.06
N GLY A 276 -63.57 7.19 14.25
CA GLY A 276 -63.60 8.55 14.77
C GLY A 276 -62.54 9.44 14.13
N TYR A 277 -62.57 10.72 14.48
CA TYR A 277 -61.65 11.71 13.90
C TYR A 277 -60.83 12.47 14.94
N VAL A 278 -59.74 13.05 14.44
CA VAL A 278 -58.99 14.10 15.11
C VAL A 278 -58.98 15.36 14.25
N GLU A 279 -58.99 16.54 14.86
CA GLU A 279 -59.01 17.80 14.11
C GLU A 279 -58.20 18.92 14.76
N SER A 280 -57.65 19.80 13.94
CA SER A 280 -56.97 21.02 14.39
C SER A 280 -57.62 22.27 13.80
N THR A 281 -57.68 23.31 14.64
CA THR A 281 -58.18 24.65 14.32
C THR A 281 -57.11 25.74 14.46
N ALA A 282 -55.84 25.39 14.75
CA ALA A 282 -54.74 26.36 14.95
C ALA A 282 -53.63 26.21 13.89
N GLN A 283 -53.20 27.33 13.29
CA GLN A 283 -52.28 27.30 12.15
C GLN A 283 -50.92 26.79 12.63
N TRP A 284 -50.24 26.01 11.79
CA TRP A 284 -48.97 25.32 12.05
C TRP A 284 -49.02 24.20 13.08
N ASP A 285 -50.22 23.71 13.40
CA ASP A 285 -50.38 22.44 14.09
C ASP A 285 -49.91 21.30 13.19
N VAL A 286 -49.15 20.39 13.76
CA VAL A 286 -48.54 19.24 13.08
C VAL A 286 -48.92 17.97 13.80
N LEU A 287 -49.26 16.94 13.04
CA LEU A 287 -49.53 15.60 13.55
C LEU A 287 -48.83 14.57 12.67
N HIS A 288 -47.95 13.76 13.25
CA HIS A 288 -47.34 12.62 12.58
C HIS A 288 -47.89 11.34 13.20
N LEU A 289 -48.61 10.57 12.37
CA LEU A 289 -49.21 9.30 12.74
C LEU A 289 -48.40 8.13 12.19
N VAL A 290 -48.27 7.07 12.98
CA VAL A 290 -47.74 5.77 12.58
C VAL A 290 -48.74 4.69 12.99
N ALA A 291 -49.13 3.82 12.07
CA ALA A 291 -49.87 2.62 12.41
C ALA A 291 -48.92 1.61 13.07
N VAL A 292 -49.22 1.23 14.31
CA VAL A 292 -48.37 0.33 15.11
C VAL A 292 -48.81 -1.13 15.02
N ASP A 293 -50.07 -1.35 14.65
CA ASP A 293 -50.71 -2.64 14.47
C ASP A 293 -51.84 -2.52 13.41
N ASP A 294 -52.72 -3.52 13.35
CA ASP A 294 -53.79 -3.62 12.35
C ASP A 294 -55.05 -2.81 12.72
N VAL A 295 -55.06 -2.04 13.81
CA VAL A 295 -56.24 -1.28 14.30
C VAL A 295 -55.93 0.12 14.87
N SER A 296 -54.67 0.45 15.13
CA SER A 296 -54.27 1.64 15.89
C SER A 296 -53.30 2.53 15.13
N TRP A 297 -53.70 3.78 14.89
CA TRP A 297 -52.82 4.88 14.50
C TRP A 297 -52.35 5.63 15.73
N VAL A 298 -51.05 5.68 15.99
CA VAL A 298 -50.48 6.38 17.15
C VAL A 298 -49.73 7.63 16.69
N ALA A 299 -49.99 8.75 17.36
CA ALA A 299 -49.23 9.96 17.15
C ALA A 299 -47.82 9.82 17.73
N VAL A 300 -46.80 9.85 16.85
CA VAL A 300 -45.38 9.83 17.23
C VAL A 300 -44.80 11.24 17.40
N SER A 301 -45.47 12.24 16.83
CA SER A 301 -45.17 13.66 17.03
C SER A 301 -46.45 14.47 16.96
N VAL A 302 -46.61 15.40 17.89
CA VAL A 302 -47.75 16.32 17.98
C VAL A 302 -47.21 17.70 18.30
N SER A 303 -47.54 18.68 17.46
CA SER A 303 -47.36 20.10 17.74
C SER A 303 -48.72 20.78 17.62
N GLY A 304 -49.03 21.64 18.59
CA GLY A 304 -50.33 22.31 18.64
C GLY A 304 -51.43 21.53 19.35
N THR A 305 -52.68 21.89 19.08
CA THR A 305 -53.85 21.34 19.78
C THR A 305 -54.75 20.57 18.83
N TRP A 306 -54.86 19.27 19.07
CA TRP A 306 -55.70 18.36 18.31
C TRP A 306 -56.87 17.89 19.17
N THR A 307 -58.09 18.14 18.70
CA THR A 307 -59.31 17.61 19.31
C THR A 307 -59.48 16.17 18.91
N VAL A 308 -59.80 15.29 19.88
CA VAL A 308 -59.99 13.85 19.67
C VAL A 308 -61.46 13.50 19.89
N GLU A 309 -62.11 12.89 18.91
CA GLU A 309 -63.51 12.45 19.03
C GLU A 309 -63.60 11.14 19.82
N THR A 310 -63.94 11.24 21.11
CA THR A 310 -63.93 10.10 22.05
C THR A 310 -65.29 9.38 22.21
N SER A 311 -66.38 9.91 21.64
CA SER A 311 -67.75 9.38 21.77
C SER A 311 -68.55 9.49 20.49
#